data_AF-A0A946M4C0-F1
#
_entry.id   AF-A0A946M4C0-F1
#
_cell.length_a   1.000
_cell.length_b   1.000
_cell.length_c   1.000
_cell.angle_alpha   90.00
_cell.angle_beta   90.00
_cell.angle_gamma   90.00
#
_symmetry.space_group_name_H-M   'P 1'
#
loop_
_entity.id
_entity.type
_entity.pdbx_description
1 polymer ?
#
loop_
_entity_poly.entity_id
_entity_poly.type
_entity_poly.pdbx_seq_one_letter_code
_entity_poly.pdbx_strand_id
1 'polypeptide(L)'
;MNRTGLLAVLLLTAALFLIMMLLPDEQAAEPIHTPWSVTLSERGNSQLLGITLDESTLLQAQQQWRASPKITLFMPKEAPAKVEAYFERVTLGGIRASIVAEITVPETELTTLIDQGARISTQGDGSRKITLDGTGVGIVEQSIITSLT
;
A
#
# COMPACT_ATOMS: atom_id res chain seq x y z
N MET A 1 16.70 5.68 -54.33
CA MET A 1 16.03 6.38 -53.21
C MET A 1 15.99 7.86 -53.51
N ASN A 2 14.81 8.46 -53.56
CA ASN A 2 14.61 9.77 -54.16
C ASN A 2 14.88 10.83 -53.09
N ARG A 3 15.73 11.84 -53.36
CA ARG A 3 16.14 12.87 -52.37
C ARG A 3 14.95 13.54 -51.69
N THR A 4 13.85 13.72 -52.43
CA THR A 4 12.57 14.26 -51.96
C THR A 4 11.86 13.33 -50.96
N GLY A 5 11.93 12.02 -51.16
CA GLY A 5 11.37 11.04 -50.23
C GLY A 5 12.13 11.01 -48.89
N LEU A 6 13.45 11.16 -48.93
CA LEU A 6 14.27 11.20 -47.71
C LEU A 6 14.01 12.48 -46.90
N LEU A 7 13.85 13.63 -47.57
CA LEU A 7 13.48 14.89 -46.92
C LEU A 7 12.07 14.83 -46.33
N ALA A 8 11.11 14.20 -47.02
CA ALA A 8 9.75 14.05 -46.52
C ALA A 8 9.68 13.21 -45.24
N VAL A 9 10.41 12.08 -45.20
CA VAL A 9 10.48 11.23 -44.01
C VAL A 9 11.14 11.97 -42.84
N LEU A 10 12.21 12.72 -43.10
CA LEU A 10 12.93 13.46 -42.06
C LEU A 10 12.11 14.62 -41.48
N LEU A 11 11.34 15.32 -42.32
CA LEU A 11 10.40 16.33 -41.86
C LEU A 11 9.24 15.73 -41.05
N LEU A 12 8.73 14.57 -41.48
CA LEU A 12 7.66 13.88 -40.78
C LEU A 12 8.09 13.41 -39.38
N THR A 13 9.29 12.81 -39.26
CA THR A 13 9.82 12.38 -37.97
C THR A 13 10.15 13.56 -37.06
N ALA A 14 10.71 14.65 -37.59
CA ALA A 14 10.95 15.87 -36.83
C ALA A 14 9.64 16.49 -36.32
N ALA A 15 8.59 16.53 -37.16
CA ALA A 15 7.28 17.02 -36.75
C ALA A 15 6.65 16.13 -35.67
N LEU A 16 6.76 14.80 -35.78
CA LEU A 16 6.25 13.87 -34.78
C LEU A 16 6.95 14.05 -33.43
N PHE A 17 8.27 14.25 -33.45
CA PHE A 17 9.06 14.55 -32.25
C PHE A 17 8.64 15.88 -31.61
N LEU A 18 8.43 16.91 -32.43
CA LEU A 18 7.97 18.22 -31.95
C LEU A 18 6.60 18.10 -31.28
N ILE A 19 5.68 17.34 -31.89
CA ILE A 19 4.35 17.08 -31.33
C ILE A 19 4.48 16.37 -29.97
N MET A 20 5.29 15.31 -29.85
CA MET A 20 5.51 14.64 -28.56
C MET A 20 6.07 15.55 -27.48
N MET A 21 6.92 16.52 -27.84
CA MET A 21 7.50 17.47 -26.89
C MET A 21 6.49 18.54 -26.41
N LEU A 22 5.43 18.79 -27.19
CA LEU A 22 4.34 19.71 -26.83
C LEU A 22 3.22 19.03 -26.03
N LEU A 23 3.20 17.70 -25.93
CA LEU A 23 2.26 17.02 -25.03
C LEU A 23 2.62 17.42 -23.58
N PRO A 24 1.64 17.90 -22.79
CA PRO A 24 1.86 18.16 -21.38
C PRO A 24 2.34 16.87 -20.71
N ASP A 25 3.37 16.99 -19.88
CA ASP A 25 3.80 15.88 -19.04
C ASP A 25 2.72 15.69 -17.96
N GLU A 26 1.69 14.89 -18.26
CA GLU A 26 0.64 14.53 -17.31
C GLU A 26 1.15 13.58 -16.21
N GLN A 27 2.43 13.22 -16.25
CA GLN A 27 3.10 12.66 -15.09
C GLN A 27 3.39 13.81 -14.13
N ALA A 28 2.34 14.28 -13.44
CA ALA A 28 2.53 14.89 -12.14
C ALA A 28 3.44 13.93 -11.38
N ALA A 29 4.72 14.31 -11.21
CA ALA A 29 5.73 13.45 -10.64
C ALA A 29 5.15 12.89 -9.34
N GLU A 30 4.89 11.58 -9.30
CA GLU A 30 4.33 10.96 -8.10
C GLU A 30 5.23 11.39 -6.94
N PRO A 31 4.67 12.05 -5.91
CA PRO A 31 5.48 12.61 -4.85
C PRO A 31 6.35 11.49 -4.29
N ILE A 32 7.66 11.69 -4.31
CA ILE A 32 8.60 10.69 -3.79
C ILE A 32 8.36 10.58 -2.28
N HIS A 33 7.63 9.55 -1.87
CA HIS A 33 7.35 9.28 -0.47
C HIS A 33 8.60 8.70 0.18
N THR A 34 9.47 9.58 0.68
CA THR A 34 10.66 9.17 1.42
C THR A 34 10.30 8.77 2.85
N PRO A 35 11.07 7.88 3.50
CA PRO A 35 10.77 7.42 4.86
C PRO A 35 10.72 8.49 5.95
N TRP A 36 11.40 9.62 5.74
CA TRP A 36 11.44 10.75 6.68
C TRP A 36 10.41 11.84 6.38
N SER A 37 9.60 11.68 5.32
CA SER A 37 8.55 12.63 4.97
C SER A 37 7.28 12.29 5.74
N VAL A 38 6.97 13.14 6.72
CA VAL A 38 5.70 13.11 7.46
C VAL A 38 5.02 14.46 7.29
N THR A 39 3.80 14.44 6.77
CA THR A 39 2.95 15.62 6.57
C THR A 39 1.64 15.46 7.34
N LEU A 40 0.83 16.50 7.39
CA LEU A 40 -0.54 16.44 7.89
C LEU A 40 -1.51 16.57 6.71
N SER A 41 -2.56 15.75 6.71
CA SER A 41 -3.69 15.90 5.80
C SER A 41 -4.52 17.14 6.14
N GLU A 42 -5.47 17.51 5.27
CA GLU A 42 -6.40 18.61 5.52
C GLU A 42 -7.23 18.42 6.80
N ARG A 43 -7.44 17.17 7.22
CA ARG A 43 -8.15 16.80 8.45
C ARG A 43 -7.25 16.73 9.68
N GLY A 44 -5.95 17.00 9.54
CA GLY A 44 -4.97 16.94 10.62
C GLY A 44 -4.43 15.55 10.92
N ASN A 45 -4.81 14.51 10.16
CA ASN A 45 -4.26 13.16 10.30
C ASN A 45 -2.84 13.10 9.75
N SER A 46 -1.97 12.30 10.38
CA SER A 46 -0.59 12.10 9.92
C SER A 46 -0.57 11.35 8.59
N GLN A 47 0.18 11.89 7.64
CA GLN A 47 0.42 11.28 6.34
C GLN A 47 1.91 10.94 6.21
N LEU A 48 2.21 9.68 5.98
CA LEU A 48 3.56 9.17 5.79
C LEU A 48 3.57 8.02 4.79
N LEU A 49 4.67 7.87 4.06
CA LEU A 49 4.84 6.79 3.08
C LEU A 49 3.73 6.74 2.00
N GLY A 50 3.05 7.86 1.75
CA GLY A 50 1.91 7.94 0.83
C GLY A 50 0.57 7.46 1.42
N ILE A 51 0.52 7.18 2.73
CA ILE A 51 -0.65 6.70 3.47
C ILE A 51 -1.05 7.74 4.51
N THR A 52 -2.34 8.03 4.62
CA THR A 52 -2.91 8.87 5.68
C THR A 52 -3.44 7.96 6.79
N LEU A 53 -2.85 8.02 7.98
CA LEU A 53 -3.31 7.26 9.14
C LEU A 53 -4.75 7.65 9.50
N ASP A 54 -5.49 6.70 10.07
CA ASP A 54 -6.89 6.85 10.47
C ASP A 54 -7.86 7.20 9.33
N GLU A 55 -7.40 7.08 8.07
CA GLU A 55 -8.20 7.35 6.88
C GLU A 55 -7.97 6.32 5.77
N SER A 56 -6.71 5.99 5.48
CA SER A 56 -6.37 5.07 4.39
C SER A 56 -6.64 3.62 4.78
N THR A 57 -7.19 2.88 3.82
CA THR A 57 -7.43 1.44 3.93
C THR A 57 -6.18 0.64 3.63
N LEU A 58 -6.14 -0.62 4.05
CA LEU A 58 -5.06 -1.53 3.70
C LEU A 58 -4.96 -1.76 2.17
N LEU A 59 -6.09 -1.83 1.47
CA LEU A 59 -6.14 -1.97 0.02
C LEU A 59 -5.45 -0.79 -0.69
N GLN A 60 -5.69 0.44 -0.21
CA GLN A 60 -5.01 1.62 -0.74
C GLN A 60 -3.49 1.54 -0.51
N ALA A 61 -3.05 1.03 0.65
CA ALA A 61 -1.62 0.81 0.90
C ALA A 61 -1.00 -0.25 -0.03
N GLN A 62 -1.71 -1.35 -0.30
CA GLN A 62 -1.28 -2.35 -1.28
C GLN A 62 -1.08 -1.75 -2.67
N GLN A 63 -2.00 -0.89 -3.10
CA GLN A 63 -1.94 -0.21 -4.38
C GLN A 63 -0.79 0.80 -4.42
N GLN A 64 -0.69 1.64 -3.39
CA GLN A 64 0.34 2.68 -3.26
C GLN A 64 1.76 2.08 -3.26
N TRP A 65 1.96 1.00 -2.53
CA TRP A 65 3.27 0.36 -2.38
C TRP A 65 3.54 -0.74 -3.40
N ARG A 66 2.53 -1.12 -4.18
CA ARG A 66 2.56 -2.23 -5.14
C ARG A 66 3.09 -3.52 -4.50
N ALA A 67 2.65 -3.77 -3.27
CA ALA A 67 3.12 -4.86 -2.43
C ALA A 67 1.94 -5.54 -1.73
N SER A 68 2.03 -6.86 -1.54
CA SER A 68 1.03 -7.63 -0.82
C SER A 68 1.55 -7.98 0.59
N PRO A 69 0.79 -7.67 1.65
CA PRO A 69 1.20 -7.99 3.00
C PRO A 69 0.87 -9.44 3.37
N LYS A 70 1.55 -9.94 4.39
CA LYS A 70 1.10 -11.11 5.16
C LYS A 70 0.22 -10.59 6.29
N ILE A 71 -1.09 -10.83 6.19
CA ILE A 71 -2.05 -10.43 7.22
C ILE A 71 -2.05 -11.46 8.35
N THR A 72 -2.01 -10.99 9.58
CA THR A 72 -2.05 -11.82 10.79
C THR A 72 -2.92 -11.16 11.84
N LEU A 73 -3.84 -11.93 12.40
CA LEU A 73 -4.55 -11.55 13.61
C LEU A 73 -3.79 -12.10 14.83
N PHE A 74 -3.37 -11.20 15.70
CA PHE A 74 -2.68 -11.53 16.95
C PHE A 74 -3.63 -11.39 18.13
N MET A 75 -3.68 -12.41 18.98
CA MET A 75 -4.43 -12.41 20.23
C MET A 75 -3.46 -12.66 21.38
N PRO A 76 -2.86 -11.59 21.93
CA PRO A 76 -2.06 -11.68 23.15
C PRO A 76 -2.93 -12.05 24.35
N LYS A 77 -2.31 -12.61 25.39
CA LYS A 77 -3.04 -13.09 26.58
C LYS A 77 -3.62 -11.95 27.44
N GLU A 78 -2.94 -10.81 27.47
CA GLU A 78 -3.23 -9.70 28.39
C GLU A 78 -3.50 -8.37 27.67
N ALA A 79 -3.68 -8.40 26.34
CA ALA A 79 -3.97 -7.22 25.54
C ALA A 79 -5.06 -7.52 24.50
N PRO A 80 -5.73 -6.48 23.96
CA PRO A 80 -6.71 -6.65 22.90
C PRO A 80 -6.12 -7.36 21.69
N ALA A 81 -6.98 -8.08 20.96
CA ALA A 81 -6.58 -8.64 19.68
C ALA A 81 -6.33 -7.51 18.68
N LYS A 82 -5.33 -7.69 17.83
CA LYS A 82 -4.92 -6.71 16.81
C LYS A 82 -4.63 -7.39 15.49
N VAL A 83 -4.93 -6.70 14.40
CA VAL A 83 -4.63 -7.17 13.06
C VAL A 83 -3.41 -6.41 12.54
N GLU A 84 -2.41 -7.15 12.09
CA GLU A 84 -1.20 -6.59 11.50
C GLU A 84 -1.06 -7.09 10.06
N ALA A 85 -0.69 -6.17 9.17
CA ALA A 85 -0.34 -6.43 7.79
C ALA A 85 1.17 -6.20 7.61
N TYR A 86 1.93 -7.29 7.48
CA TYR A 86 3.38 -7.23 7.32
C TYR A 86 3.78 -7.21 5.85
N PHE A 87 4.33 -6.08 5.40
CA PHE A 87 4.91 -5.91 4.07
C PHE A 87 6.40 -6.23 4.14
N GLU A 88 6.80 -7.34 3.52
CA GLU A 88 8.18 -7.81 3.59
C GLU A 88 9.16 -6.88 2.84
N ARG A 89 8.72 -6.31 1.72
CA ARG A 89 9.55 -5.48 0.85
C ARG A 89 8.73 -4.39 0.16
N VAL A 90 8.86 -3.16 0.65
CA VAL A 90 8.35 -1.94 0.02
C VAL A 90 9.51 -1.10 -0.45
N THR A 91 9.38 -0.48 -1.63
CA THR A 91 10.39 0.44 -2.18
C THR A 91 9.86 1.87 -2.08
N LEU A 92 10.56 2.71 -1.32
CA LEU A 92 10.19 4.08 -1.00
C LEU A 92 11.34 5.00 -1.39
N GLY A 93 11.17 5.81 -2.44
CA GLY A 93 12.23 6.73 -2.91
C GLY A 93 13.59 6.07 -3.16
N GLY A 94 13.58 4.82 -3.65
CA GLY A 94 14.79 4.03 -3.92
C GLY A 94 15.33 3.22 -2.73
N ILE A 95 14.76 3.36 -1.53
CA ILE A 95 15.12 2.57 -0.34
C ILE A 95 14.16 1.39 -0.21
N ARG A 96 14.68 0.21 0.15
CA ARG A 96 13.86 -0.96 0.49
C ARG A 96 13.70 -1.07 1.99
N ALA A 97 12.47 -1.24 2.44
CA ALA A 97 12.14 -1.45 3.85
C ALA A 97 11.08 -2.56 4.01
N SER A 98 11.01 -3.12 5.21
CA SER A 98 9.83 -3.86 5.66
C SER A 98 8.96 -2.91 6.48
N ILE A 99 7.64 -3.06 6.38
CA ILE A 99 6.68 -2.21 7.07
C ILE A 99 5.64 -3.11 7.74
N VAL A 100 5.27 -2.80 8.98
CA VAL A 100 4.11 -3.36 9.66
C VAL A 100 3.03 -2.29 9.70
N ALA A 101 1.86 -2.60 9.16
CA ALA A 101 0.67 -1.77 9.33
C ALA A 101 -0.28 -2.39 10.35
N GLU A 102 -0.66 -1.62 11.36
CA GLU A 102 -1.71 -2.01 12.31
C GLU A 102 -3.06 -1.55 11.77
N ILE A 103 -4.02 -2.47 11.79
CA ILE A 103 -5.34 -2.29 11.20
C ILE A 103 -6.39 -2.31 12.30
N THR A 104 -7.19 -1.26 12.36
CA THR A 104 -8.36 -1.24 13.24
C THR A 104 -9.51 -1.93 12.55
N VAL A 105 -9.96 -3.03 13.16
CA VAL A 105 -11.15 -3.77 12.75
C VAL A 105 -12.22 -3.59 13.84
N PRO A 106 -13.47 -3.23 13.49
CA PRO A 106 -14.56 -3.16 14.46
C PRO A 106 -14.72 -4.46 15.24
N GLU A 107 -15.09 -4.38 16.52
CA GLU A 107 -15.24 -5.55 17.39
C GLU A 107 -16.20 -6.61 16.82
N THR A 108 -17.26 -6.17 16.14
CA THR A 108 -18.23 -7.05 15.47
C THR A 108 -17.64 -7.85 14.31
N GLU A 109 -16.64 -7.30 13.62
CA GLU A 109 -15.93 -7.97 12.53
C GLU A 109 -14.78 -8.82 13.07
N LEU A 110 -14.14 -8.36 14.16
CA LEU A 110 -13.06 -9.08 14.82
C LEU A 110 -13.50 -10.47 15.33
N THR A 111 -14.70 -10.61 15.90
CA THR A 111 -15.24 -11.92 16.28
C THR A 111 -15.41 -12.84 15.08
N THR A 112 -15.91 -12.30 13.97
CA THR A 112 -16.04 -13.02 12.69
C THR A 112 -14.67 -13.49 12.19
N LEU A 113 -13.64 -12.64 12.24
CA LEU A 113 -12.27 -13.00 11.85
C LEU A 113 -11.66 -14.09 12.74
N ILE A 114 -11.98 -14.09 14.04
CA ILE A 114 -11.53 -15.12 14.99
C ILE A 114 -12.19 -16.47 14.68
N ASP A 115 -13.51 -16.47 14.51
CA ASP A 115 -14.30 -17.68 14.31
C ASP A 115 -14.04 -18.32 12.93
N GLN A 116 -13.81 -17.50 11.92
CA GLN A 116 -13.54 -17.94 10.53
C GLN A 116 -12.04 -18.09 10.24
N GLY A 117 -11.18 -17.96 11.24
CA GLY A 117 -9.73 -18.07 11.08
C GLY A 117 -9.31 -19.40 10.44
N ALA A 118 -8.61 -19.35 9.31
CA ALA A 118 -8.16 -20.53 8.57
C ALA A 118 -7.19 -21.41 9.36
N ARG A 119 -6.34 -20.79 10.18
CA ARG A 119 -5.36 -21.50 11.02
C ARG A 119 -5.06 -20.74 12.30
N ILE A 120 -5.12 -21.44 13.42
CA ILE A 120 -4.75 -20.92 14.74
C ILE A 120 -3.45 -21.59 15.19
N SER A 121 -2.47 -20.80 15.62
CA SER A 121 -1.21 -21.26 16.21
C SER A 121 -1.02 -20.63 17.59
N THR A 122 -1.06 -21.45 18.62
CA THR A 122 -0.69 -21.03 19.99
C THR A 122 0.83 -20.94 20.10
N GLN A 123 1.33 -19.82 20.61
CA GLN A 123 2.74 -19.56 20.85
C GLN A 123 3.13 -20.02 22.26
N GLY A 124 4.43 -20.15 22.52
CA GLY A 124 4.96 -20.62 23.81
C GLY A 124 4.61 -19.74 25.02
N ASP A 125 4.24 -18.47 24.79
CA ASP A 125 3.80 -17.51 25.80
C ASP A 125 2.27 -17.51 26.03
N GLY A 126 1.53 -18.37 25.32
CA GLY A 126 0.07 -18.46 25.36
C GLY A 126 -0.66 -17.47 24.44
N SER A 127 0.06 -16.61 23.70
CA SER A 127 -0.54 -15.80 22.64
C SER A 127 -1.00 -16.69 21.48
N ARG A 128 -2.01 -16.24 20.73
CA ARG A 128 -2.51 -16.96 19.55
C ARG A 128 -2.27 -16.11 18.31
N LYS A 129 -1.76 -16.76 17.27
CA LYS A 129 -1.64 -16.21 15.93
C LYS A 129 -2.69 -16.86 15.04
N ILE A 130 -3.50 -16.04 14.37
CA ILE A 130 -4.52 -16.51 13.44
C ILE A 130 -4.17 -16.05 12.03
N THR A 131 -4.12 -17.01 11.10
CA THR A 131 -4.10 -16.75 9.66
C THR A 131 -5.54 -16.72 9.17
N LEU A 132 -5.89 -15.66 8.44
CA LEU A 132 -7.24 -15.44 7.91
C LEU A 132 -7.43 -16.20 6.59
N ASP A 133 -8.68 -16.55 6.28
CA ASP A 133 -9.07 -17.05 4.98
C ASP A 133 -9.32 -15.90 3.99
N GLY A 134 -9.73 -16.20 2.75
CA GLY A 134 -9.97 -15.17 1.74
C GLY A 134 -11.07 -14.16 2.11
N THR A 135 -12.10 -14.60 2.83
CA THR A 135 -13.20 -13.74 3.30
C THR A 135 -12.67 -12.77 4.35
N GLY A 136 -11.93 -13.28 5.34
CA GLY A 136 -11.33 -12.47 6.40
C GLY A 136 -10.28 -11.49 5.87
N VAL A 137 -9.49 -11.90 4.87
CA VAL A 137 -8.58 -10.98 4.18
C VAL A 137 -9.35 -9.82 3.54
N GLY A 138 -10.45 -10.09 2.83
CA GLY A 138 -11.25 -9.04 2.19
C GLY A 138 -11.81 -8.01 3.17
N ILE A 139 -12.20 -8.42 4.38
CA ILE A 139 -12.64 -7.51 5.45
C ILE A 139 -11.49 -6.60 5.88
N VAL A 140 -10.31 -7.19 6.14
CA VAL A 140 -9.13 -6.43 6.59
C VAL A 140 -8.62 -5.49 5.50
N GLU A 141 -8.70 -5.86 4.22
CA GLU A 141 -8.30 -5.00 3.10
C GLU A 141 -9.09 -3.70 3.05
N GLN A 142 -10.36 -3.71 3.46
CA GLN A 142 -11.22 -2.52 3.52
C GLN A 142 -11.12 -1.75 4.85
N SER A 143 -10.38 -2.30 5.82
CA SER A 143 -10.23 -1.70 7.14
C SER A 143 -9.11 -0.64 7.17
N ILE A 144 -9.20 0.26 8.14
CA ILE A 144 -8.36 1.47 8.23
C ILE A 144 -7.02 1.17 8.91
N ILE A 145 -5.94 1.74 8.37
CA ILE A 145 -4.60 1.73 8.96
C ILE A 145 -4.52 2.80 10.06
N THR A 146 -4.13 2.41 11.26
CA THR A 146 -3.98 3.33 12.41
C THR A 146 -2.53 3.59 12.78
N SER A 147 -1.64 2.63 12.53
CA SER A 147 -0.22 2.80 12.81
C SER A 147 0.64 2.12 11.75
N LEU A 148 1.86 2.64 11.58
CA LEU A 148 2.90 2.08 10.73
C LEU A 148 4.20 1.99 11.53
N THR A 149 4.90 0.87 11.43
CA THR A 149 6.22 0.63 12.07
C THR A 149 7.20 0.02 11.07
#